data_AF-F4RMC2-F1
#
_entry.id   AF-F4RMC2-F1
#
_cell.length_a   1.000
_cell.length_b   1.000
_cell.length_c   1.000
_cell.angle_alpha   90.00
_cell.angle_beta   90.00
_cell.angle_gamma   90.00
#
_symmetry.space_group_name_H-M   'P 1'
#
loop_
_entity.id
_entity.type
_entity.pdbx_description
1 polymer ?
#
loop_
_entity_poly.entity_id
_entity_poly.type
_entity_poly.pdbx_seq_one_letter_code
_entity_poly.pdbx_strand_id
1 'polypeptide(L)'
;MNTTNQTTMIMEPNSHHDPSTSASNYSYIYQMIISFTLISIQASTLHPTFIKSNLSKYIRISLTPINFYLFFTSPFRSNSRLPSSFDTFQKLGFGSNSIIFAIKSLEFGFSKKSYYVRKIEKNEKDGSLEWNQVKDLDRLKDLKKAQEEEGPVGFTKLVWWTILNLTSFRGLQFTFGPTAKANNYTIQELFKRLIKVSIALLISGLIILQTHRSPLQTPMSALTSYGIPNIWIISLISEWIHRISFGICLSSSIDLQFTSLTISFHFIHKFLTRFPNYFSSDFLELINPIYYPPIFNSPHLSNSLNDLWSHRWHPILKRSFLTLGGKPTFWFFNQFLGLNFKLSQLAGLIGTFLASGSYMNMLSVLYYIQLIH
;
A
#
# COMPACT_ATOMS: atom_id res chain seq x y z
N MET A 1 51.76 27.15 -33.00
CA MET A 1 52.02 27.28 -31.55
C MET A 1 51.18 26.24 -30.83
N ASN A 2 51.82 25.21 -30.29
CA ASN A 2 51.19 24.11 -29.55
C ASN A 2 50.66 24.62 -28.21
N THR A 3 49.39 24.32 -27.90
CA THR A 3 48.86 24.36 -26.54
C THR A 3 48.15 23.04 -26.25
N THR A 4 48.84 22.21 -25.47
CA THR A 4 48.42 20.93 -24.92
C THR A 4 47.46 21.19 -23.74
N ASN A 5 46.17 20.93 -23.91
CA ASN A 5 45.23 20.84 -22.80
C ASN A 5 45.35 19.45 -22.15
N GLN A 6 46.01 19.40 -21.01
CA GLN A 6 46.04 18.22 -20.14
C GLN A 6 44.68 18.08 -19.43
N THR A 7 43.90 17.09 -19.86
CA THR A 7 42.73 16.60 -19.12
C THR A 7 43.24 15.72 -17.98
N THR A 8 43.41 16.28 -16.79
CA THR A 8 43.58 15.50 -15.56
C THR A 8 42.31 14.71 -15.28
N MET A 9 42.29 13.43 -15.67
CA MET A 9 41.37 12.45 -15.10
C MET A 9 41.75 12.28 -13.63
N ILE A 10 40.95 12.86 -12.74
CA ILE A 10 40.95 12.51 -11.33
C ILE A 10 40.39 11.09 -11.27
N MET A 11 41.26 10.10 -11.06
CA MET A 11 40.82 8.77 -10.66
C MET A 11 40.08 8.90 -9.33
N GLU A 12 38.77 8.62 -9.33
CA GLU A 12 38.03 8.42 -8.09
C GLU A 12 38.75 7.35 -7.27
N PRO A 13 39.07 7.61 -5.99
CA PRO A 13 39.69 6.61 -5.14
C PRO A 13 38.73 5.43 -5.02
N ASN A 14 39.24 4.23 -5.34
CA ASN A 14 38.53 2.96 -5.14
C ASN A 14 37.80 2.99 -3.81
N SER A 15 36.48 2.86 -3.86
CA SER A 15 35.60 2.82 -2.71
C SER A 15 36.01 1.67 -1.79
N HIS A 16 36.77 2.01 -0.75
CA HIS A 16 37.01 1.11 0.36
C HIS A 16 35.65 0.70 0.93
N HIS A 17 35.28 -0.57 0.73
CA HIS A 17 34.10 -1.17 1.34
C HIS A 17 34.26 -1.11 2.85
N ASP A 18 33.67 -0.09 3.47
CA ASP A 18 33.76 0.15 4.90
C ASP A 18 33.05 -0.98 5.66
N PRO A 19 33.74 -1.87 6.39
CA PRO A 19 33.15 -3.06 7.01
C PRO A 19 32.08 -2.73 8.07
N SER A 20 32.03 -1.48 8.55
CA SER A 20 30.94 -0.98 9.41
C SER A 20 29.58 -0.94 8.69
N THR A 21 29.58 -0.79 7.36
CA THR A 21 28.35 -0.72 6.55
C THR A 21 27.70 -2.07 6.28
N SER A 22 28.47 -3.16 6.28
CA SER A 22 27.94 -4.51 6.09
C SER A 22 27.22 -5.00 7.36
N ALA A 23 27.82 -4.79 8.54
CA ALA A 23 27.25 -5.18 9.83
C ALA A 23 25.88 -4.52 10.11
N SER A 24 25.73 -3.24 9.78
CA SER A 24 24.45 -2.51 9.94
C SER A 24 23.35 -3.02 9.00
N ASN A 25 23.71 -3.45 7.79
CA ASN A 25 22.75 -4.04 6.84
C ASN A 25 22.19 -5.38 7.34
N TYR A 26 23.04 -6.25 7.89
CA TYR A 26 22.58 -7.53 8.44
C TYR A 26 21.64 -7.34 9.62
N SER A 27 21.97 -6.46 10.57
CA SER A 27 21.11 -6.16 11.72
C SER A 27 19.71 -5.71 11.31
N TYR A 28 19.61 -4.92 10.24
CA TYR A 28 18.32 -4.46 9.72
C TYR A 28 17.51 -5.59 9.08
N ILE A 29 18.15 -6.43 8.25
CA ILE A 29 17.49 -7.59 7.63
C ILE A 29 16.95 -8.54 8.71
N TYR A 30 17.74 -8.82 9.75
CA TYR A 30 17.29 -9.62 10.89
C TYR A 30 16.09 -8.99 11.60
N GLN A 31 16.11 -7.68 11.84
CA GLN A 31 14.97 -6.97 12.43
C GLN A 31 13.70 -7.12 11.56
N MET A 32 13.83 -7.02 10.24
CA MET A 32 12.70 -7.19 9.32
C MET A 32 12.15 -8.61 9.34
N ILE A 33 13.04 -9.62 9.31
CA ILE A 33 12.64 -11.03 9.42
C ILE A 33 11.87 -11.25 10.72
N ILE A 34 12.41 -10.80 11.86
CA ILE A 34 11.74 -10.92 13.16
C ILE A 34 10.36 -10.24 13.13
N SER A 35 10.29 -9.01 12.61
CA SER A 35 9.03 -8.25 12.53
C SER A 35 7.98 -8.97 11.68
N PHE A 36 8.39 -9.52 10.53
CA PHE A 36 7.50 -10.30 9.66
C PHE A 36 7.08 -11.63 10.28
N THR A 37 7.97 -12.31 10.99
CA THR A 37 7.62 -13.54 11.72
C THR A 37 6.59 -13.25 12.82
N LEU A 38 6.80 -12.20 13.62
CA LEU A 38 5.88 -11.84 14.71
C LEU A 38 4.50 -11.43 14.20
N ILE A 39 4.41 -10.63 13.12
CA ILE A 39 3.10 -10.30 12.54
C ILE A 39 2.46 -11.49 11.83
N SER A 40 3.25 -12.44 11.31
CA SER A 40 2.73 -13.70 10.77
C SER A 40 2.13 -14.58 11.86
N ILE A 41 2.76 -14.68 13.02
CA ILE A 41 2.17 -15.36 14.19
C ILE A 41 0.88 -14.65 14.62
N GLN A 42 0.90 -13.32 14.70
CA GLN A 42 -0.28 -12.54 15.04
C GLN A 42 -1.42 -12.77 14.02
N ALA A 43 -1.11 -12.82 12.72
CA ALA A 43 -2.07 -13.08 11.67
C ALA A 43 -2.60 -14.52 11.72
N SER A 44 -1.75 -15.53 11.91
CA SER A 44 -2.14 -16.95 11.90
C SER A 44 -3.13 -17.29 13.01
N THR A 45 -3.02 -16.63 14.16
CA THR A 45 -3.98 -16.80 15.25
C THR A 45 -5.40 -16.27 14.95
N LEU A 46 -5.62 -15.55 13.84
CA LEU A 46 -6.95 -15.18 13.34
C LEU A 46 -7.61 -16.28 12.50
N HIS A 47 -6.91 -17.38 12.25
CA HIS A 47 -7.46 -18.52 11.54
C HIS A 47 -8.68 -19.10 12.29
N PRO A 48 -9.75 -19.54 11.60
CA PRO A 48 -10.96 -20.11 12.22
C PRO A 48 -10.69 -21.21 13.26
N THR A 49 -9.69 -22.09 13.03
CA THR A 49 -9.27 -23.15 13.98
C THR A 49 -8.96 -22.62 15.39
N PHE A 50 -8.50 -21.38 15.53
CA PHE A 50 -8.16 -20.78 16.82
C PHE A 50 -9.28 -19.96 17.46
N ILE A 51 -10.49 -19.96 16.90
CA ILE A 51 -11.59 -19.08 17.35
C ILE A 51 -11.97 -19.30 18.82
N LYS A 52 -11.93 -20.56 19.29
CA LYS A 52 -12.29 -20.94 20.67
C LYS A 52 -11.14 -20.74 21.65
N SER A 53 -9.93 -20.43 21.18
CA SER A 53 -8.74 -20.32 22.01
C SER A 53 -8.57 -18.91 22.59
N ASN A 54 -8.76 -18.81 23.91
CA ASN A 54 -8.44 -17.57 24.65
C ASN A 54 -6.93 -17.25 24.59
N LEU A 55 -6.07 -18.27 24.57
CA LEU A 55 -4.63 -18.09 24.44
C LEU A 55 -4.29 -17.36 23.14
N SER A 56 -4.89 -17.77 22.02
CA SER A 56 -4.68 -17.12 20.72
C SER A 56 -5.08 -15.64 20.76
N LYS A 57 -6.15 -15.28 21.47
CA LYS A 57 -6.56 -13.88 21.68
C LYS A 57 -5.52 -13.09 22.50
N TYR A 58 -5.00 -13.67 23.59
CA TYR A 58 -3.97 -12.99 24.40
C TYR A 58 -2.65 -12.83 23.64
N ILE A 59 -2.25 -13.83 22.84
CA ILE A 59 -1.08 -13.73 21.94
C ILE A 59 -1.28 -12.56 20.96
N ARG A 60 -2.46 -12.41 20.35
CA ARG A 60 -2.72 -11.29 19.44
C ARG A 60 -2.57 -9.94 20.11
N ILE A 61 -3.18 -9.77 21.28
CA ILE A 61 -3.18 -8.50 22.01
C ILE A 61 -1.77 -8.16 22.49
N SER A 62 -1.02 -9.14 23.02
CA SER A 62 0.36 -8.93 23.50
C SER A 62 1.34 -8.61 22.37
N LEU A 63 1.21 -9.24 21.20
CA LEU A 63 2.05 -8.94 20.03
C LEU A 63 1.73 -7.59 19.37
N THR A 64 0.56 -7.01 19.64
CA THR A 64 0.11 -5.75 19.01
C THR A 64 1.07 -4.58 19.25
N PRO A 65 1.39 -4.19 20.50
CA PRO A 65 2.29 -3.06 20.74
C PRO A 65 3.70 -3.33 20.20
N ILE A 66 4.18 -4.57 20.27
CA ILE A 66 5.51 -4.96 19.76
C ILE A 66 5.57 -4.80 18.24
N ASN A 67 4.63 -5.41 17.51
CA ASN A 67 4.56 -5.30 16.06
C ASN A 67 4.31 -3.86 15.61
N PHE A 68 3.42 -3.13 16.30
CA PHE A 68 3.17 -1.72 16.00
C PHE A 68 4.46 -0.91 16.10
N TYR A 69 5.20 -1.02 17.21
CA TYR A 69 6.44 -0.30 17.42
C TYR A 69 7.52 -0.66 16.39
N LEU A 70 7.72 -1.96 16.12
CA LEU A 70 8.72 -2.43 15.17
C LEU A 70 8.48 -1.88 13.76
N PHE A 71 7.23 -1.98 13.28
CA PHE A 71 6.87 -1.50 11.95
C PHE A 71 6.77 0.03 11.86
N PHE A 72 6.29 0.69 12.92
CA PHE A 72 6.20 2.16 12.95
C PHE A 72 7.59 2.82 12.98
N THR A 73 8.56 2.22 13.69
CA THR A 73 9.92 2.77 13.79
C THR A 73 10.84 2.36 12.65
N SER A 74 10.52 1.30 11.91
CA SER A 74 11.35 0.78 10.81
C SER A 74 11.76 1.82 9.76
N PRO A 75 10.87 2.70 9.26
CA PRO A 75 11.23 3.71 8.27
C PRO A 75 12.29 4.69 8.78
N PHE A 76 12.22 5.06 10.07
CA PHE A 76 13.16 5.98 10.69
C PHE A 76 14.54 5.35 10.94
N ARG A 77 14.59 4.04 11.21
CA ARG A 77 15.86 3.31 11.41
C ARG A 77 16.60 3.06 10.11
N SER A 78 15.86 2.74 9.05
CA SER A 78 16.40 2.48 7.70
C SER A 78 16.98 3.75 7.05
N ASN A 79 16.44 4.93 7.39
CA ASN A 79 16.81 6.20 6.80
C ASN A 79 18.07 6.87 7.38
N SER A 80 18.91 6.13 8.11
CA SER A 80 20.19 6.65 8.62
C SER A 80 21.26 6.89 7.53
N ARG A 81 20.99 6.52 6.27
CA ARG A 81 21.90 6.73 5.13
C ARG A 81 21.33 7.72 4.12
N LEU A 82 22.17 8.66 3.69
CA LEU A 82 22.03 9.48 2.49
C LEU A 82 21.56 8.60 1.32
N PRO A 83 20.32 8.76 0.83
CA PRO A 83 19.88 8.02 -0.34
C PRO A 83 20.58 8.55 -1.58
N SER A 84 21.02 7.62 -2.45
CA SER A 84 21.14 7.97 -3.85
C SER A 84 19.75 8.35 -4.39
N SER A 85 19.67 9.20 -5.41
CA SER A 85 18.38 9.67 -5.96
C SER A 85 17.42 8.53 -6.40
N PHE A 86 17.96 7.35 -6.71
CA PHE A 86 17.20 6.15 -7.05
C PHE A 86 16.60 5.42 -5.84
N ASP A 87 17.19 5.55 -4.64
CA ASP A 87 16.73 4.86 -3.42
C ASP A 87 15.47 5.48 -2.81
N THR A 88 15.20 6.76 -3.10
CA THR A 88 14.15 7.56 -2.46
C THR A 88 12.76 6.94 -2.61
N PHE A 89 12.39 6.53 -3.83
CA PHE A 89 11.07 5.91 -4.08
C PHE A 89 10.94 4.53 -3.42
N GLN A 90 12.01 3.73 -3.42
CA GLN A 90 12.01 2.43 -2.77
C GLN A 90 11.89 2.57 -1.25
N LYS A 91 12.64 3.50 -0.65
CA LYS A 91 12.54 3.83 0.78
C LYS A 91 11.16 4.38 1.15
N LEU A 92 10.56 5.21 0.30
CA LEU A 92 9.20 5.72 0.49
C LEU A 92 8.16 4.59 0.45
N GLY A 93 8.24 3.71 -0.55
CA GLY A 93 7.37 2.54 -0.66
C GLY A 93 7.51 1.59 0.53
N PHE A 94 8.75 1.37 0.97
CA PHE A 94 9.04 0.60 2.18
C PHE A 94 8.46 1.26 3.44
N GLY A 95 8.62 2.58 3.57
CA GLY A 95 8.07 3.36 4.69
C GLY A 95 6.56 3.27 4.76
N SER A 96 5.91 3.49 3.62
CA SER A 96 4.48 3.30 3.39
C SER A 96 4.01 1.90 3.84
N ASN A 97 4.63 0.85 3.32
CA ASN A 97 4.26 -0.53 3.66
C ASN A 97 4.45 -0.84 5.15
N SER A 98 5.52 -0.33 5.76
CA SER A 98 5.78 -0.51 7.19
C SER A 98 4.68 0.11 8.04
N ILE A 99 4.24 1.34 7.73
CA ILE A 99 3.11 1.95 8.45
C ILE A 99 1.82 1.13 8.26
N ILE A 100 1.58 0.59 7.06
CA ILE A 100 0.42 -0.28 6.83
C ILE A 100 0.49 -1.56 7.66
N PHE A 101 1.66 -2.17 7.83
CA PHE A 101 1.83 -3.31 8.72
C PHE A 101 1.67 -2.95 10.20
N ALA A 102 2.09 -1.75 10.62
CA ALA A 102 1.79 -1.24 11.96
C ALA A 102 0.26 -1.11 12.16
N ILE A 103 -0.48 -0.60 11.17
CA ILE A 103 -1.94 -0.53 11.27
C ILE A 103 -2.57 -1.94 11.25
N LYS A 104 -2.04 -2.87 10.44
CA LYS A 104 -2.48 -4.27 10.44
C LYS A 104 -2.28 -4.94 11.81
N SER A 105 -1.19 -4.62 12.53
CA SER A 105 -0.99 -5.20 13.86
C SER A 105 -2.06 -4.75 14.86
N LEU A 106 -2.49 -3.48 14.80
CA LEU A 106 -3.64 -3.00 15.57
C LEU A 106 -4.93 -3.72 15.15
N GLU A 107 -5.16 -3.85 13.85
CA GLU A 107 -6.34 -4.51 13.31
C GLU A 107 -6.43 -5.98 13.78
N PHE A 108 -5.33 -6.72 13.67
CA PHE A 108 -5.26 -8.12 14.07
C PHE A 108 -5.37 -8.29 15.59
N GLY A 109 -4.69 -7.44 16.33
CA GLY A 109 -4.73 -7.37 17.79
C GLY A 109 -6.13 -7.25 18.36
N PHE A 110 -6.86 -6.25 17.86
CA PHE A 110 -8.18 -5.88 18.36
C PHE A 110 -9.33 -6.55 17.61
N SER A 111 -9.05 -7.47 16.68
CA SER A 111 -10.10 -8.22 16.01
C SER A 111 -10.83 -9.14 17.01
N LYS A 112 -12.15 -8.94 17.08
CA LYS A 112 -13.06 -9.78 17.88
C LYS A 112 -13.42 -11.10 17.20
N LYS A 113 -13.19 -11.23 15.89
CA LYS A 113 -13.67 -12.36 15.07
C LYS A 113 -12.53 -12.97 14.28
N SER A 114 -12.61 -14.26 14.02
CA SER A 114 -11.75 -14.94 13.05
C SER A 114 -12.03 -14.46 11.64
N TYR A 115 -11.04 -14.62 10.77
CA TYR A 115 -11.11 -14.18 9.39
C TYR A 115 -11.46 -15.37 8.50
N TYR A 116 -12.66 -15.33 7.92
CA TYR A 116 -13.14 -16.40 7.05
C TYR A 116 -12.93 -16.02 5.60
N VAL A 117 -12.51 -16.99 4.81
CA VAL A 117 -12.37 -16.85 3.36
C VAL A 117 -13.77 -16.80 2.74
N ARG A 118 -13.98 -15.94 1.75
CA ARG A 118 -15.21 -15.88 0.94
C ARG A 118 -14.89 -16.19 -0.51
N LYS A 119 -15.89 -16.65 -1.25
CA LYS A 119 -15.77 -16.94 -2.68
C LYS A 119 -16.13 -15.70 -3.50
N ILE A 120 -15.56 -15.63 -4.70
CA ILE A 120 -15.92 -14.65 -5.71
C ILE A 120 -17.23 -15.04 -6.38
N GLU A 121 -18.05 -14.06 -6.74
CA GLU A 121 -19.36 -14.28 -7.36
C GLU A 121 -19.40 -13.62 -8.73
N LYS A 122 -20.20 -14.18 -9.64
CA LYS A 122 -20.54 -13.51 -10.90
C LYS A 122 -21.73 -12.59 -10.66
N ASN A 123 -21.61 -11.34 -11.07
CA ASN A 123 -22.72 -10.41 -11.06
C ASN A 123 -23.72 -10.81 -12.17
N GLU A 124 -24.99 -10.98 -11.80
CA GLU A 124 -26.06 -11.43 -12.70
C GLU A 124 -26.38 -10.42 -13.82
N LYS A 125 -26.10 -9.13 -13.63
CA LYS A 125 -26.44 -8.08 -14.60
C LYS A 125 -25.41 -7.93 -15.71
N ASP A 126 -24.13 -7.96 -15.34
CA ASP A 126 -23.01 -7.62 -16.23
C ASP A 126 -22.08 -8.81 -16.52
N GLY A 127 -22.30 -9.96 -15.88
CA GLY A 127 -21.43 -11.14 -15.95
C GLY A 127 -20.05 -10.97 -15.29
N SER A 128 -19.72 -9.76 -14.82
CA SER A 128 -18.42 -9.44 -14.22
C SER A 128 -18.22 -10.12 -12.87
N LEU A 129 -16.97 -10.48 -12.55
CA LEU A 129 -16.64 -11.08 -11.27
C LEU A 129 -16.55 -10.00 -10.18
N GLU A 130 -17.25 -10.20 -9.08
CA GLU A 130 -17.35 -9.27 -7.97
C GLU A 130 -17.20 -9.98 -6.62
N TRP A 131 -16.62 -9.25 -5.68
CA TRP A 131 -16.57 -9.62 -4.29
C TRP A 131 -17.76 -9.02 -3.58
N ASN A 132 -18.72 -9.84 -3.19
CA ASN A 132 -19.87 -9.37 -2.44
C ASN A 132 -19.64 -9.49 -0.93
N GLN A 133 -20.05 -8.47 -0.19
CA GLN A 133 -20.18 -8.62 1.26
C GLN A 133 -21.29 -9.64 1.54
N VAL A 134 -20.96 -10.64 2.36
CA VAL A 134 -21.93 -11.63 2.83
C VAL A 134 -22.82 -10.93 3.86
N LYS A 135 -23.90 -10.31 3.38
CA LYS A 135 -24.89 -9.60 4.21
C LYS A 135 -25.90 -10.56 4.83
N ASP A 136 -26.22 -11.64 4.13
CA ASP A 136 -27.09 -12.70 4.60
C ASP A 136 -26.43 -13.41 5.79
N LEU A 137 -27.12 -13.35 6.94
CA LEU A 137 -26.65 -13.91 8.20
C LEU A 137 -26.59 -15.43 8.16
N ASP A 138 -27.50 -16.08 7.45
CA ASP A 138 -27.57 -17.53 7.42
C ASP A 138 -26.49 -18.08 6.50
N ARG A 139 -26.32 -17.48 5.32
CA ARG A 139 -25.16 -17.75 4.45
C ARG A 139 -23.82 -17.52 5.15
N LEU A 140 -23.72 -16.48 5.98
CA LEU A 140 -22.52 -16.22 6.77
C LEU A 140 -22.30 -17.30 7.84
N LYS A 141 -23.36 -17.79 8.49
CA LYS A 141 -23.25 -18.89 9.46
C LYS A 141 -22.78 -20.17 8.76
N ASP A 142 -23.34 -20.49 7.60
CA ASP A 142 -22.98 -21.70 6.84
C ASP A 142 -21.51 -21.67 6.40
N LEU A 143 -21.05 -20.53 5.88
CA LEU A 143 -19.64 -20.34 5.50
C LEU A 143 -18.68 -20.50 6.68
N LYS A 144 -19.06 -19.97 7.85
CA LYS A 144 -18.25 -20.10 9.06
C LYS A 144 -18.22 -21.54 9.55
N LYS A 145 -19.39 -22.18 9.61
CA LYS A 145 -19.55 -23.56 10.03
C LYS A 145 -18.71 -24.48 9.15
N ALA A 146 -18.78 -24.32 7.83
CA ALA A 146 -17.97 -25.10 6.88
C ALA A 146 -16.46 -24.97 7.15
N GLN A 147 -15.94 -23.75 7.37
CA GLN A 147 -14.51 -23.53 7.62
C GLN A 147 -14.05 -23.92 9.03
N GLU A 148 -14.96 -23.92 10.00
CA GLU A 148 -14.69 -24.40 11.37
C GLU A 148 -14.73 -25.93 11.46
N GLU A 149 -15.54 -26.58 10.63
CA GLU A 149 -15.69 -28.04 10.56
C GLU A 149 -14.59 -28.74 9.74
N GLU A 150 -13.80 -28.00 8.95
CA GLU A 150 -12.63 -28.52 8.22
C GLU A 150 -11.53 -29.12 9.14
N GLY A 151 -11.68 -29.04 10.47
CA GLY A 151 -10.82 -29.68 11.44
C GLY A 151 -9.48 -28.97 11.67
N PRO A 152 -8.51 -29.62 12.35
CA PRO A 152 -7.19 -29.03 12.56
C PRO A 152 -6.47 -28.86 11.21
N VAL A 153 -6.19 -27.60 10.86
CA VAL A 153 -5.52 -27.28 9.61
C VAL A 153 -4.05 -27.67 9.68
N GLY A 154 -3.59 -28.44 8.70
CA GLY A 154 -2.17 -28.78 8.56
C GLY A 154 -1.30 -27.53 8.45
N PHE A 155 -0.08 -27.60 8.99
CA PHE A 155 0.82 -26.44 9.10
C PHE A 155 1.00 -25.67 7.78
N THR A 156 1.19 -26.38 6.66
CA THR A 156 1.35 -25.78 5.33
C THR A 156 0.15 -24.93 4.91
N LYS A 157 -1.08 -25.43 5.13
CA LYS A 157 -2.31 -24.71 4.80
C LYS A 157 -2.50 -23.49 5.70
N LEU A 158 -2.11 -23.58 6.98
CA LEU A 158 -2.09 -22.44 7.89
C LEU A 158 -1.09 -21.37 7.44
N VAL A 159 0.11 -21.77 7.00
CA VAL A 159 1.12 -20.85 6.45
C VAL A 159 0.58 -20.13 5.22
N TRP A 160 -0.01 -20.85 4.26
CA TRP A 160 -0.58 -20.22 3.07
C TRP A 160 -1.74 -19.29 3.37
N TRP A 161 -2.65 -19.70 4.26
CA TRP A 161 -3.73 -18.83 4.72
C TRP A 161 -3.19 -17.55 5.39
N THR A 162 -2.12 -17.68 6.17
CA THR A 162 -1.46 -16.55 6.85
C THR A 162 -0.82 -15.60 5.84
N ILE A 163 -0.09 -16.14 4.87
CA ILE A 163 0.49 -15.36 3.77
C ILE A 163 -0.63 -14.63 3.03
N LEU A 164 -1.70 -15.33 2.67
CA LEU A 164 -2.86 -14.76 1.99
C LEU A 164 -3.46 -13.61 2.79
N ASN A 165 -3.65 -13.77 4.10
CA ASN A 165 -4.19 -12.71 4.97
C ASN A 165 -3.25 -11.48 5.05
N LEU A 166 -1.93 -11.72 5.11
CA LEU A 166 -0.95 -10.64 5.12
C LEU A 166 -0.89 -9.89 3.80
N THR A 167 -0.86 -10.60 2.68
CA THR A 167 -0.70 -10.04 1.34
C THR A 167 -2.01 -9.58 0.69
N SER A 168 -3.18 -9.94 1.25
CA SER A 168 -4.47 -9.52 0.70
C SER A 168 -4.61 -7.99 0.74
N PHE A 169 -4.41 -7.36 -0.42
CA PHE A 169 -4.33 -5.91 -0.60
C PHE A 169 -5.60 -5.15 -0.19
N ARG A 170 -6.76 -5.80 -0.04
CA ARG A 170 -7.98 -5.16 0.51
C ARG A 170 -8.80 -6.09 1.42
N GLY A 171 -8.23 -7.25 1.76
CA GLY A 171 -8.98 -8.35 2.35
C GLY A 171 -10.09 -8.87 1.44
N LEU A 172 -9.94 -8.75 0.11
CA LEU A 172 -11.01 -9.09 -0.84
C LEU A 172 -11.47 -10.54 -0.69
N GLN A 173 -10.53 -11.45 -0.43
CA GLN A 173 -10.78 -12.88 -0.22
C GLN A 173 -11.39 -13.18 1.15
N PHE A 174 -11.53 -12.20 2.04
CA PHE A 174 -12.01 -12.41 3.39
C PHE A 174 -13.36 -11.73 3.63
N THR A 175 -14.13 -12.27 4.57
CA THR A 175 -15.44 -11.77 4.98
C THR A 175 -15.43 -10.32 5.50
N PHE A 176 -14.28 -9.82 5.95
CA PHE A 176 -14.13 -8.43 6.38
C PHE A 176 -13.88 -7.45 5.22
N GLY A 177 -13.61 -7.94 4.01
CA GLY A 177 -13.33 -7.14 2.83
C GLY A 177 -14.54 -6.31 2.37
N PRO A 178 -14.31 -5.18 1.67
CA PRO A 178 -15.40 -4.40 1.09
C PRO A 178 -16.05 -5.14 -0.08
N THR A 179 -17.20 -4.66 -0.53
CA THR A 179 -17.71 -5.01 -1.86
C THR A 179 -16.83 -4.35 -2.91
N ALA A 180 -16.32 -5.10 -3.87
CA ALA A 180 -15.46 -4.56 -4.92
C ALA A 180 -15.51 -5.43 -6.18
N LYS A 181 -15.41 -4.79 -7.34
CA LYS A 181 -15.16 -5.51 -8.60
C LYS A 181 -13.81 -6.20 -8.52
N ALA A 182 -13.77 -7.45 -8.95
CA ALA A 182 -12.51 -8.14 -9.11
C ALA A 182 -11.76 -7.60 -10.34
N ASN A 183 -10.53 -8.05 -10.52
CA ASN A 183 -9.80 -7.71 -11.73
C ASN A 183 -10.41 -8.46 -12.92
N ASN A 184 -11.24 -7.75 -13.68
CA ASN A 184 -11.84 -8.24 -14.92
C ASN A 184 -11.08 -7.76 -16.17
N TYR A 185 -9.93 -7.10 -16.00
CA TYR A 185 -9.17 -6.57 -17.13
C TYR A 185 -8.46 -7.70 -17.88
N THR A 186 -8.52 -7.61 -19.21
CA THR A 186 -7.69 -8.41 -20.09
C THR A 186 -6.25 -7.92 -20.07
N ILE A 187 -5.30 -8.79 -20.44
CA ILE A 187 -3.88 -8.41 -20.57
C ILE A 187 -3.72 -7.20 -21.52
N GLN A 188 -4.49 -7.16 -22.62
CA GLN A 188 -4.45 -6.05 -23.57
C GLN A 188 -4.91 -4.73 -22.95
N GLU A 189 -5.97 -4.74 -22.15
CA GLU A 189 -6.43 -3.55 -21.44
C GLU A 189 -5.43 -3.08 -20.38
N LEU A 190 -4.77 -4.02 -19.68
CA LEU A 190 -3.70 -3.69 -18.75
C LEU A 190 -2.50 -3.05 -19.48
N PHE A 191 -2.12 -3.53 -20.66
CA PHE A 191 -1.08 -2.86 -21.47
C PHE A 191 -1.51 -1.47 -21.94
N LYS A 192 -2.77 -1.32 -22.42
CA LYS A 192 -3.31 0.01 -22.77
C LYS A 192 -3.27 0.96 -21.57
N ARG A 193 -3.60 0.46 -20.38
CA ARG A 193 -3.51 1.21 -19.12
C ARG A 193 -2.06 1.59 -18.81
N LEU A 194 -1.13 0.64 -18.91
CA LEU A 194 0.30 0.85 -18.69
C LEU A 194 0.80 2.03 -19.53
N ILE A 195 0.49 2.05 -20.82
CA ILE A 195 0.87 3.14 -21.74
C ILE A 195 0.26 4.48 -21.31
N LYS A 196 -1.05 4.52 -21.04
CA LYS A 196 -1.74 5.76 -20.62
C LYS A 196 -1.13 6.36 -19.35
N VAL A 197 -0.88 5.52 -18.36
CA VAL A 197 -0.30 5.93 -17.07
C VAL A 197 1.16 6.35 -17.23
N SER A 198 1.94 5.65 -18.07
CA SER A 198 3.32 6.04 -18.39
C SER A 198 3.39 7.42 -19.04
N ILE A 199 2.47 7.77 -19.95
CA ILE A 199 2.44 9.11 -20.57
C ILE A 199 2.19 10.18 -19.50
N ALA A 200 1.22 9.97 -18.61
CA ALA A 200 0.93 10.90 -17.52
C ALA A 200 2.14 11.04 -16.57
N LEU A 201 2.82 9.94 -16.25
CA LEU A 201 4.04 9.93 -15.46
C LEU A 201 5.17 10.71 -16.14
N LEU A 202 5.39 10.53 -17.44
CA LEU A 202 6.42 11.23 -18.19
C LEU A 202 6.17 12.74 -18.21
N ILE A 203 4.96 13.19 -18.54
CA ILE A 203 4.61 14.61 -18.60
C ILE A 203 4.80 15.27 -17.22
N SER A 204 4.23 14.67 -16.18
CA SER A 204 4.34 15.20 -14.81
C SER A 204 5.77 15.15 -14.28
N GLY A 205 6.50 14.07 -14.55
CA GLY A 205 7.91 13.90 -14.20
C GLY A 205 8.80 14.95 -14.87
N LEU A 206 8.54 15.31 -16.13
CA LEU A 206 9.28 16.38 -16.82
C LEU A 206 9.10 17.73 -16.11
N ILE A 207 7.88 18.08 -15.72
CA ILE A 207 7.61 19.35 -15.00
C ILE A 207 8.39 19.41 -13.67
N ILE A 208 8.38 18.31 -12.91
CA ILE A 208 9.11 18.19 -11.64
C ILE A 208 10.61 18.28 -11.88
N LEU A 209 11.12 17.58 -12.89
CA LEU A 209 12.55 17.58 -13.22
C LEU A 209 13.03 18.96 -13.67
N GLN A 210 12.25 19.67 -14.49
CA GLN A 210 12.58 21.04 -14.90
C GLN A 210 12.60 21.99 -13.70
N THR A 211 11.63 21.85 -12.79
CA THR A 211 11.62 22.61 -11.52
C THR A 211 12.91 22.36 -10.73
N HIS A 212 13.26 21.09 -10.53
CA HIS A 212 14.45 20.70 -9.78
C HIS A 212 15.77 21.14 -10.43
N ARG A 213 15.84 21.20 -11.77
CA ARG A 213 17.02 21.65 -12.52
C ARG A 213 17.14 23.17 -12.63
N SER A 214 16.12 23.91 -12.23
CA SER A 214 16.16 25.37 -12.27
C SER A 214 17.16 25.94 -11.24
N PRO A 215 17.75 27.12 -11.50
CA PRO A 215 18.76 27.72 -10.61
C PRO A 215 18.31 27.88 -9.15
N LEU A 216 17.04 28.21 -8.91
CA LEU A 216 16.49 28.38 -7.56
C LEU A 216 15.65 27.18 -7.10
N GLN A 217 15.57 26.11 -7.90
CA GLN A 217 14.73 24.93 -7.63
C GLN A 217 13.24 25.26 -7.42
N THR A 218 12.76 26.38 -7.96
CA THR A 218 11.36 26.80 -7.88
C THR A 218 10.68 26.67 -9.23
N PRO A 219 9.37 26.36 -9.28
CA PRO A 219 8.61 26.32 -10.53
C PRO A 219 8.75 27.61 -11.33
N MET A 220 8.81 28.74 -10.63
CA MET A 220 8.99 30.03 -11.27
C MET A 220 10.38 30.22 -11.88
N SER A 221 11.43 29.77 -11.19
CA SER A 221 12.79 29.80 -11.72
C SER A 221 12.91 29.00 -13.02
N ALA A 222 12.23 27.84 -13.10
CA ALA A 222 12.15 27.06 -14.33
C ALA A 222 11.49 27.86 -15.47
N LEU A 223 10.36 28.53 -15.22
CA LEU A 223 9.69 29.36 -16.24
C LEU A 223 10.55 30.56 -16.68
N THR A 224 11.23 31.23 -15.74
CA THR A 224 12.13 32.34 -16.08
C THR A 224 13.30 31.90 -16.95
N SER A 225 13.76 30.65 -16.83
CA SER A 225 14.80 30.10 -17.72
C SER A 225 14.34 29.96 -19.17
N TYR A 226 13.02 29.89 -19.41
CA TYR A 226 12.40 29.92 -20.74
C TYR A 226 12.02 31.33 -21.20
N GLY A 227 12.41 32.38 -20.46
CA GLY A 227 12.12 33.78 -20.79
C GLY A 227 10.73 34.26 -20.39
N ILE A 228 10.00 33.50 -19.57
CA ILE A 228 8.68 33.92 -19.06
C ILE A 228 8.89 34.95 -17.93
N PRO A 229 8.25 36.13 -17.99
CA PRO A 229 8.48 37.19 -17.02
C PRO A 229 7.96 36.82 -15.61
N ASN A 230 8.63 37.35 -14.59
CA ASN A 230 8.26 37.10 -13.20
C ASN A 230 7.04 37.93 -12.75
N ILE A 231 5.84 37.38 -12.95
CA ILE A 231 4.57 37.97 -12.52
C ILE A 231 3.96 37.09 -11.43
N TRP A 232 3.42 37.72 -10.37
CA TRP A 232 2.83 37.00 -9.22
C TRP A 232 1.79 35.93 -9.60
N ILE A 233 0.92 36.21 -10.59
CA ILE A 233 -0.10 35.26 -11.05
C ILE A 233 0.56 34.03 -11.69
N ILE A 234 1.60 34.22 -12.51
CA ILE A 234 2.33 33.11 -13.15
C ILE A 234 3.05 32.28 -12.10
N SER A 235 3.66 32.94 -11.09
CA SER A 235 4.27 32.25 -9.96
C SER A 235 3.26 31.36 -9.23
N LEU A 236 2.08 31.90 -8.88
CA LEU A 236 1.02 31.12 -8.25
C LEU A 236 0.59 29.93 -9.12
N ILE A 237 0.31 30.14 -10.41
CA ILE A 237 -0.10 29.07 -11.34
C ILE A 237 0.99 28.00 -11.45
N SER A 238 2.26 28.41 -11.55
CA SER A 238 3.39 27.49 -11.66
C SER A 238 3.54 26.59 -10.43
N GLU A 239 3.31 27.13 -9.23
CA GLU A 239 3.27 26.38 -7.98
C GLU A 239 2.13 25.35 -7.96
N TRP A 240 0.93 25.73 -8.40
CA TRP A 240 -0.19 24.80 -8.51
C TRP A 240 0.08 23.69 -9.52
N ILE A 241 0.60 24.03 -10.70
CA ILE A 241 0.96 23.06 -11.74
C ILE A 241 2.01 22.09 -11.20
N HIS A 242 3.04 22.59 -10.51
CA HIS A 242 4.08 21.74 -9.92
C HIS A 242 3.49 20.77 -8.89
N ARG A 243 2.66 21.25 -7.95
CA ARG A 243 2.04 20.41 -6.90
C ARG A 243 1.09 19.36 -7.49
N ILE A 244 0.28 19.74 -8.47
CA ILE A 244 -0.60 18.80 -9.19
C ILE A 244 0.25 17.77 -9.94
N SER A 245 1.31 18.21 -10.62
CA SER A 245 2.23 17.32 -11.32
C SER A 245 2.91 16.35 -10.35
N PHE A 246 3.33 16.79 -9.18
CA PHE A 246 3.85 15.90 -8.13
C PHE A 246 2.84 14.82 -7.73
N GLY A 247 1.59 15.19 -7.49
CA GLY A 247 0.51 14.23 -7.20
C GLY A 247 0.26 13.24 -8.36
N ILE A 248 0.25 13.71 -9.60
CA ILE A 248 0.10 12.87 -10.81
C ILE A 248 1.29 11.93 -10.97
N CYS A 249 2.51 12.42 -10.77
CA CYS A 249 3.73 11.63 -10.84
C CYS A 249 3.68 10.50 -9.80
N LEU A 250 3.45 10.83 -8.53
CA LEU A 250 3.38 9.85 -7.45
C LEU A 250 2.27 8.80 -7.69
N SER A 251 1.07 9.25 -8.02
CA SER A 251 -0.07 8.35 -8.29
C SER A 251 0.19 7.46 -9.50
N SER A 252 0.72 8.01 -10.59
CA SER A 252 1.05 7.24 -11.80
C SER A 252 2.18 6.25 -11.56
N SER A 253 3.20 6.60 -10.77
CA SER A 253 4.28 5.66 -10.38
C SER A 253 3.72 4.47 -9.62
N ILE A 254 2.85 4.70 -8.63
CA ILE A 254 2.23 3.60 -7.86
C ILE A 254 1.34 2.75 -8.78
N ASP A 255 0.51 3.37 -9.61
CA ASP A 255 -0.38 2.61 -10.51
C ASP A 255 0.41 1.80 -11.54
N LEU A 256 1.53 2.32 -12.03
CA LEU A 256 2.42 1.61 -12.96
C LEU A 256 3.04 0.37 -12.31
N GLN A 257 3.54 0.48 -11.07
CA GLN A 257 4.10 -0.65 -10.34
C GLN A 257 3.05 -1.76 -10.15
N PHE A 258 1.84 -1.40 -9.72
CA PHE A 258 0.77 -2.38 -9.52
C PHE A 258 0.25 -2.98 -10.82
N THR A 259 0.11 -2.17 -11.88
CA THR A 259 -0.29 -2.67 -13.20
C THR A 259 0.75 -3.65 -13.74
N SER A 260 2.05 -3.35 -13.57
CA SER A 260 3.15 -4.22 -13.97
C SER A 260 3.16 -5.53 -13.18
N LEU A 261 2.90 -5.46 -11.86
CA LEU A 261 2.75 -6.65 -11.02
C LEU A 261 1.58 -7.52 -11.47
N THR A 262 0.40 -6.93 -11.72
CA THR A 262 -0.78 -7.66 -12.20
C THR A 262 -0.54 -8.31 -13.56
N ILE A 263 0.13 -7.63 -14.49
CA ILE A 263 0.54 -8.23 -15.77
C ILE A 263 1.47 -9.42 -15.54
N SER A 264 2.46 -9.27 -14.65
CA SER A 264 3.38 -10.35 -14.29
C SER A 264 2.63 -11.55 -13.72
N PHE A 265 1.67 -11.32 -12.82
CA PHE A 265 0.80 -12.38 -12.30
C PHE A 265 -0.07 -13.03 -13.36
N HIS A 266 -0.58 -12.30 -14.36
CA HIS A 266 -1.27 -12.94 -15.49
C HIS A 266 -0.37 -13.92 -16.24
N PHE A 267 0.87 -13.54 -16.54
CA PHE A 267 1.81 -14.43 -17.24
C PHE A 267 2.23 -15.62 -16.39
N ILE A 268 2.64 -15.37 -15.14
CA ILE A 268 3.09 -16.41 -14.21
C ILE A 268 1.94 -17.37 -13.93
N HIS A 269 0.75 -16.89 -13.54
CA HIS A 269 -0.40 -17.74 -13.26
C HIS A 269 -0.80 -18.57 -14.49
N LYS A 270 -0.89 -17.97 -15.68
CA LYS A 270 -1.19 -18.70 -16.93
C LYS A 270 -0.13 -19.75 -17.27
N PHE A 271 1.14 -19.47 -16.98
CA PHE A 271 2.21 -20.44 -17.19
C PHE A 271 2.14 -21.59 -16.19
N LEU A 272 2.02 -21.30 -14.89
CA LEU A 272 2.06 -22.31 -13.83
C LEU A 272 0.81 -23.20 -13.81
N THR A 273 -0.36 -22.66 -14.18
CA THR A 273 -1.59 -23.46 -14.34
C THR A 273 -1.50 -24.53 -15.42
N ARG A 274 -0.53 -24.46 -16.35
CA ARG A 274 -0.25 -25.55 -17.30
C ARG A 274 0.41 -26.76 -16.64
N PHE A 275 0.94 -26.60 -15.43
CA PHE A 275 1.66 -27.61 -14.67
C PHE A 275 0.98 -27.85 -13.30
N PRO A 276 -0.31 -28.23 -13.27
CA PRO A 276 -1.09 -28.28 -12.02
C PRO A 276 -0.56 -29.30 -11.01
N ASN A 277 0.17 -30.34 -11.46
CA ASN A 277 0.71 -31.37 -10.58
C ASN A 277 1.94 -30.92 -9.78
N TYR A 278 2.59 -29.81 -10.17
CA TYR A 278 3.83 -29.34 -9.54
C TYR A 278 3.62 -28.22 -8.53
N PHE A 279 2.50 -27.48 -8.61
CA PHE A 279 2.23 -26.31 -7.77
C PHE A 279 0.98 -26.54 -6.92
N SER A 280 1.08 -26.26 -5.62
CA SER A 280 -0.08 -26.31 -4.73
C SER A 280 -1.17 -25.32 -5.17
N SER A 281 -2.44 -25.70 -5.02
CA SER A 281 -3.60 -24.84 -5.30
C SER A 281 -3.52 -23.50 -4.56
N ASP A 282 -3.06 -23.51 -3.31
CA ASP A 282 -2.96 -22.30 -2.48
C ASP A 282 -1.95 -21.29 -3.04
N PHE A 283 -0.84 -21.78 -3.61
CA PHE A 283 0.15 -20.92 -4.26
C PHE A 283 -0.39 -20.30 -5.55
N LEU A 284 -1.10 -21.09 -6.36
CA LEU A 284 -1.76 -20.56 -7.57
C LEU A 284 -2.79 -19.48 -7.21
N GLU A 285 -3.51 -19.68 -6.12
CA GLU A 285 -4.49 -18.72 -5.60
C GLU A 285 -3.84 -17.40 -5.14
N LEU A 286 -2.65 -17.46 -4.53
CA LEU A 286 -1.91 -16.27 -4.11
C LEU A 286 -1.56 -15.34 -5.29
N ILE A 287 -1.20 -15.91 -6.43
CA ILE A 287 -0.79 -15.16 -7.63
C ILE A 287 -1.93 -14.99 -8.64
N ASN A 288 -3.16 -15.33 -8.27
CA ASN A 288 -4.30 -15.24 -9.17
C ASN A 288 -4.58 -13.75 -9.50
N PRO A 289 -4.46 -13.33 -10.78
CA PRO A 289 -4.55 -11.92 -11.16
C PRO A 289 -5.92 -11.29 -10.87
N ILE A 290 -6.98 -12.10 -10.70
CA ILE A 290 -8.34 -11.68 -10.33
C ILE A 290 -8.33 -10.87 -9.01
N TYR A 291 -7.34 -11.12 -8.14
CA TYR A 291 -7.24 -10.53 -6.80
C TYR A 291 -6.48 -9.21 -6.76
N TYR A 292 -5.96 -8.77 -7.90
CA TYR A 292 -5.16 -7.57 -8.05
C TYR A 292 -5.84 -6.55 -8.97
N PRO A 293 -7.04 -6.04 -8.58
CA PRO A 293 -7.69 -4.99 -9.35
C PRO A 293 -6.85 -3.71 -9.32
N PRO A 294 -6.97 -2.84 -10.33
CA PRO A 294 -6.22 -1.59 -10.36
C PRO A 294 -6.39 -0.77 -9.10
N ILE A 295 -5.32 -0.09 -8.73
CA ILE A 295 -5.30 0.77 -7.54
C ILE A 295 -6.15 2.02 -7.75
N PHE A 296 -6.20 2.54 -8.97
CA PHE A 296 -7.08 3.65 -9.33
C PHE A 296 -8.17 3.19 -10.29
N ASN A 297 -9.41 3.55 -10.03
CA ASN A 297 -10.52 3.20 -10.91
C ASN A 297 -11.12 4.45 -11.57
N SER A 298 -10.34 5.05 -12.48
CA SER A 298 -10.70 6.28 -13.21
C SER A 298 -11.29 7.36 -12.28
N PRO A 299 -10.48 7.93 -11.36
CA PRO A 299 -10.96 8.86 -10.34
C PRO A 299 -11.66 10.10 -10.91
N HIS A 300 -11.27 10.54 -12.11
CA HIS A 300 -11.89 11.66 -12.82
C HIS A 300 -13.37 11.43 -13.20
N LEU A 301 -13.86 10.19 -13.16
CA LEU A 301 -15.27 9.84 -13.41
C LEU A 301 -16.11 9.74 -12.12
N SER A 302 -15.60 10.20 -10.99
CA SER A 302 -16.34 10.15 -9.72
C SER A 302 -17.51 11.13 -9.75
N ASN A 303 -18.71 10.65 -9.41
CA ASN A 303 -19.92 11.50 -9.29
C ASN A 303 -20.06 12.15 -7.91
N SER A 304 -19.24 11.76 -6.94
CA SER A 304 -19.24 12.32 -5.58
C SER A 304 -17.88 12.12 -4.90
N LEU A 305 -17.59 12.92 -3.86
CA LEU A 305 -16.40 12.74 -3.02
C LEU A 305 -16.36 11.37 -2.34
N ASN A 306 -17.52 10.86 -1.92
CA ASN A 306 -17.59 9.53 -1.35
C ASN A 306 -17.16 8.48 -2.40
N ASP A 307 -17.66 8.56 -3.63
CA ASP A 307 -17.25 7.63 -4.70
C ASP A 307 -15.75 7.73 -5.02
N LEU A 308 -15.22 8.96 -5.09
CA LEU A 308 -13.80 9.22 -5.30
C LEU A 308 -12.94 8.51 -4.25
N TRP A 309 -13.14 8.81 -2.97
CA TRP A 309 -12.28 8.32 -1.88
C TRP A 309 -12.55 6.87 -1.49
N SER A 310 -13.76 6.36 -1.72
CA SER A 310 -14.13 5.03 -1.24
C SER A 310 -13.98 3.92 -2.27
N HIS A 311 -14.03 4.24 -3.58
CA HIS A 311 -13.98 3.25 -4.66
C HIS A 311 -12.92 3.52 -5.73
N ARG A 312 -12.57 4.79 -6.00
CA ARG A 312 -11.76 5.13 -7.18
C ARG A 312 -10.32 5.55 -6.89
N TRP A 313 -10.05 6.09 -5.71
CA TRP A 313 -8.74 6.60 -5.30
C TRP A 313 -8.14 5.74 -4.19
N HIS A 314 -7.13 4.91 -4.54
CA HIS A 314 -6.43 4.01 -3.62
C HIS A 314 -7.32 3.31 -2.57
N PRO A 315 -8.36 2.57 -2.95
CA PRO A 315 -9.32 1.97 -2.01
C PRO A 315 -8.68 0.94 -1.05
N ILE A 316 -7.45 0.51 -1.33
CA ILE A 316 -6.60 -0.28 -0.42
C ILE A 316 -6.38 0.40 0.94
N LEU A 317 -6.15 1.71 0.97
CA LEU A 317 -5.81 2.41 2.21
C LEU A 317 -7.03 2.69 3.10
N LYS A 318 -8.23 2.62 2.52
CA LYS A 318 -9.50 2.90 3.20
C LYS A 318 -9.63 2.16 4.51
N ARG A 319 -9.37 0.84 4.51
CA ARG A 319 -9.50 0.02 5.72
C ARG A 319 -8.50 0.42 6.80
N SER A 320 -7.27 0.72 6.40
CA SER A 320 -6.22 1.15 7.31
C SER A 320 -6.60 2.46 7.99
N PHE A 321 -7.05 3.47 7.24
CA PHE A 321 -7.46 4.76 7.82
C PHE A 321 -8.74 4.67 8.65
N LEU A 322 -9.70 3.83 8.24
CA LEU A 322 -10.88 3.55 9.07
C LEU A 322 -10.49 2.85 10.38
N THR A 323 -9.49 1.98 10.38
CA THR A 323 -9.06 1.27 11.59
C THR A 323 -8.24 2.17 12.50
N LEU A 324 -7.35 2.98 11.94
CA LEU A 324 -6.47 3.87 12.69
C LEU A 324 -7.21 5.10 13.25
N GLY A 325 -8.03 5.76 12.44
CA GLY A 325 -8.69 7.01 12.80
C GLY A 325 -10.21 6.93 12.90
N GLY A 326 -10.86 6.25 11.95
CA GLY A 326 -12.32 6.29 11.84
C GLY A 326 -13.06 5.60 12.98
N LYS A 327 -12.80 4.31 13.22
CA LYS A 327 -13.46 3.51 14.25
C LYS A 327 -13.15 4.01 15.66
N PRO A 328 -11.90 4.35 16.04
CA PRO A 328 -11.62 4.86 17.38
C PRO A 328 -12.33 6.18 17.65
N THR A 329 -12.32 7.10 16.68
CA THR A 329 -13.00 8.40 16.83
C THR A 329 -14.51 8.20 16.92
N PHE A 330 -15.12 7.40 16.04
CA PHE A 330 -16.54 7.07 16.13
C PHE A 330 -16.89 6.47 17.49
N TRP A 331 -16.10 5.49 17.96
CA TRP A 331 -16.34 4.83 19.24
C TRP A 331 -16.25 5.81 20.41
N PHE A 332 -15.22 6.67 20.43
CA PHE A 332 -15.04 7.68 21.48
C PHE A 332 -16.25 8.63 21.54
N PHE A 333 -16.64 9.22 20.43
CA PHE A 333 -17.77 10.16 20.42
C PHE A 333 -19.12 9.48 20.71
N ASN A 334 -19.32 8.24 20.26
CA ASN A 334 -20.59 7.54 20.44
C ASN A 334 -20.74 6.89 21.82
N GLN A 335 -19.68 6.26 22.34
CA GLN A 335 -19.74 5.46 23.56
C GLN A 335 -19.25 6.24 24.78
N PHE A 336 -18.22 7.06 24.62
CA PHE A 336 -17.63 7.80 25.74
C PHE A 336 -18.35 9.13 25.97
N LEU A 337 -18.62 9.89 24.89
CA LEU A 337 -19.31 11.19 24.98
C LEU A 337 -20.83 11.09 24.83
N GLY A 338 -21.36 9.92 24.45
CA GLY A 338 -22.81 9.72 24.29
C GLY A 338 -23.46 10.57 23.20
N LEU A 339 -22.69 11.04 22.20
CA LEU A 339 -23.24 11.86 21.12
C LEU A 339 -24.14 11.05 20.18
N ASN A 340 -25.05 11.75 19.50
CA ASN A 340 -25.88 11.17 18.45
C ASN A 340 -25.02 10.47 17.38
N PHE A 341 -25.48 9.33 16.89
CA PHE A 341 -24.88 8.55 15.81
C PHE A 341 -24.40 9.40 14.62
N LYS A 342 -25.18 10.38 14.16
CA LYS A 342 -24.79 11.24 13.02
C LYS A 342 -23.53 12.07 13.31
N LEU A 343 -23.43 12.63 14.52
CA LEU A 343 -22.25 13.39 14.96
C LEU A 343 -21.04 12.47 15.13
N SER A 344 -21.24 11.30 15.72
CA SER A 344 -20.20 10.28 15.85
C SER A 344 -19.70 9.79 14.49
N GLN A 345 -20.60 9.64 13.50
CA GLN A 345 -20.25 9.28 12.14
C GLN A 345 -19.41 10.37 11.46
N LEU A 346 -19.79 11.64 11.63
CA LEU A 346 -19.00 12.78 11.15
C LEU A 346 -17.62 12.81 11.81
N ALA A 347 -17.55 12.60 13.13
CA ALA A 347 -16.28 12.53 13.86
C ALA A 347 -15.40 11.37 13.33
N GLY A 348 -15.99 10.20 13.07
CA GLY A 348 -15.29 9.08 12.43
C GLY A 348 -14.77 9.41 11.03
N LEU A 349 -15.52 10.17 10.22
CA LEU A 349 -15.05 10.65 8.92
C LEU A 349 -13.85 11.59 9.09
N ILE A 350 -13.94 12.57 9.98
CA ILE A 350 -12.85 13.51 10.29
C ILE A 350 -11.61 12.75 10.78
N GLY A 351 -11.77 11.81 11.72
CA GLY A 351 -10.69 10.98 12.23
C GLY A 351 -10.00 10.16 11.13
N THR A 352 -10.75 9.67 10.13
CA THR A 352 -10.20 8.97 8.97
C THR A 352 -9.33 9.90 8.12
N PHE A 353 -9.77 11.14 7.86
CA PHE A 353 -8.99 12.12 7.12
C PHE A 353 -7.76 12.61 7.89
N LEU A 354 -7.86 12.78 9.21
CA LEU A 354 -6.72 13.14 10.06
C LEU A 354 -5.65 12.03 10.07
N ALA A 355 -6.07 10.76 10.13
CA ALA A 355 -5.16 9.62 10.01
C ALA A 355 -4.46 9.58 8.64
N SER A 356 -5.21 9.83 7.56
CA SER A 356 -4.64 9.94 6.21
C SER A 356 -3.66 11.11 6.08
N GLY A 357 -4.01 12.29 6.60
CA GLY A 357 -3.13 13.47 6.59
C GLY A 357 -1.84 13.24 7.39
N SER A 358 -1.95 12.62 8.57
CA SER A 358 -0.79 12.28 9.41
C SER A 358 0.13 11.28 8.71
N TYR A 359 -0.44 10.29 8.03
CA TYR A 359 0.28 9.33 7.22
C TYR A 359 1.05 10.03 6.08
N MET A 360 0.40 10.93 5.35
CA MET A 360 1.05 11.69 4.27
C MET A 360 2.14 12.62 4.81
N ASN A 361 1.89 13.31 5.93
CA ASN A 361 2.89 14.15 6.57
C ASN A 361 4.13 13.35 6.98
N MET A 362 3.95 12.16 7.57
CA MET A 362 5.05 11.28 7.91
C MET A 362 5.85 10.86 6.66
N LEU A 363 5.19 10.52 5.57
CA LEU A 363 5.85 10.22 4.29
C LEU A 363 6.61 11.44 3.74
N SER A 364 6.04 12.64 3.84
CA SER A 364 6.71 13.89 3.46
C SER A 364 7.94 14.15 4.32
N VAL A 365 7.86 13.97 5.64
CA VAL A 365 9.02 14.11 6.54
C VAL A 365 10.11 13.11 6.18
N LEU A 366 9.74 11.84 5.91
CA LEU A 366 10.69 10.83 5.45
C LEU A 366 11.35 11.22 4.13
N TYR A 367 10.61 11.86 3.22
CA TYR A 367 11.12 12.38 1.96
C TYR A 367 12.02 13.62 2.13
N TYR A 368 11.66 14.56 3.02
CA TYR A 368 12.45 15.77 3.28
C TYR A 368 13.76 15.47 4.02
N ILE A 369 13.74 14.57 5.01
CA ILE A 369 14.96 14.10 5.69
C ILE A 369 15.96 13.51 4.67
N GLN A 370 15.44 12.91 3.60
CA GLN A 370 16.24 12.34 2.52
C GLN A 370 16.79 13.35 1.51
N LEU A 371 16.26 14.58 1.47
CA LEU A 371 16.72 15.64 0.55
C LEU A 371 17.64 16.67 1.21
N ILE A 372 17.54 16.86 2.54
CA ILE A 372 18.30 17.87 3.30
C ILE A 372 19.72 17.38 3.63
N HIS A 373 19.93 16.08 3.62
CA HIS A 373 21.25 15.46 3.67
C HIS A 373 21.62 15.04 2.27
#